data_AF-X1R4P9-F1
#
_entry.id   AF-X1R4P9-F1
#
_cell.length_a   1.000
_cell.length_b   1.000
_cell.length_c   1.000
_cell.angle_alpha   90.00
_cell.angle_beta   90.00
_cell.angle_gamma   90.00
#
_symmetry.space_group_name_H-M   'P 1'
#
loop_
_entity.id
_entity.type
_entity.pdbx_description
1 polymer ?
#
loop_
_entity_poly.entity_id
_entity_poly.type
_entity_poly.pdbx_seq_one_letter_code
_entity_poly.pdbx_strand_id
1 'polypeptide(L)'
;NYGGRVEIVDAINSIIMKIDEKKLNIEEINENTIRDNLYTHNLPDPDLLIRTAGEMRISNFMIWQIVYTELWVTPVLWPDFDKDNLLEAIINFQKRVRKYGGKI
;
A
#
# COMPACT_ATOMS: atom_id res chain seq x y z
N ASN A 1 -3.38 4.29 15.36
CA ASN A 1 -3.63 5.37 14.37
C ASN A 1 -2.64 5.23 13.24
N TYR A 2 -3.07 4.75 12.09
CA TYR A 2 -2.24 4.60 10.91
C TYR A 2 -2.48 5.77 9.94
N GLY A 3 -1.44 6.21 9.25
CA GLY A 3 -1.54 7.13 8.12
C GLY A 3 -0.28 7.08 7.28
N GLY A 4 -0.42 6.86 5.98
CA GLY A 4 0.69 6.63 5.06
C GLY A 4 1.70 7.77 5.05
N ARG A 5 1.26 9.03 5.15
CA ARG A 5 2.18 10.19 5.27
C ARG A 5 3.06 10.13 6.52
N VAL A 6 2.52 9.69 7.66
CA VAL A 6 3.29 9.58 8.90
C VAL A 6 4.28 8.42 8.80
N GLU A 7 3.83 7.29 8.25
CA GLU A 7 4.70 6.14 7.97
C GLU A 7 5.90 6.53 7.11
N ILE A 8 5.70 7.35 6.07
CA ILE A 8 6.80 7.83 5.21
C ILE A 8 7.78 8.73 5.97
N VAL A 9 7.28 9.63 6.82
CA VAL A 9 8.15 10.48 7.65
C VAL A 9 8.99 9.62 8.60
N ASP A 10 8.38 8.62 9.23
CA ASP A 10 9.08 7.72 10.15
C ASP A 10 10.11 6.85 9.43
N ALA A 11 9.80 6.35 8.24
CA ALA A 11 10.73 5.60 7.41
C ALA A 11 11.95 6.44 7.03
N ILE A 12 11.74 7.71 6.65
CA ILE A 12 12.82 8.65 6.34
C ILE A 12 13.68 8.93 7.58
N ASN A 13 13.06 9.18 8.74
CA ASN A 13 13.78 9.40 10.00
C ASN A 13 14.63 8.18 10.38
N SER A 14 14.10 6.96 10.21
CA SER A 14 14.83 5.71 10.44
C SER A 14 16.04 5.58 9.50
N ILE A 15 15.89 5.95 8.22
CA ILE A 15 16.98 5.96 7.25
C ILE A 15 18.08 6.95 7.66
N ILE A 16 17.70 8.16 8.06
CA ILE A 16 18.64 9.18 8.53
C ILE A 16 19.44 8.67 9.75
N MET A 17 18.77 8.05 10.73
CA MET A 17 19.46 7.46 11.88
C MET A 17 20.46 6.37 11.46
N LYS A 18 20.12 5.52 10.49
CA LYS A 18 21.04 4.49 9.96
C LYS A 18 22.27 5.12 9.28
N ILE A 19 22.11 6.26 8.62
CA ILE A 19 23.22 7.00 8.00
C ILE A 19 24.13 7.60 9.08
N ASP A 20 23.54 8.26 10.09
CA ASP A 20 24.29 8.84 11.21
C ASP A 20 25.09 7.77 11.98
N GLU A 21 24.53 6.58 12.13
CA GLU A 21 25.18 5.41 12.73
C GLU A 21 26.18 4.71 11.80
N LYS A 22 26.40 5.21 10.58
CA LYS A 22 27.27 4.64 9.54
C LYS A 22 26.90 3.20 9.14
N LYS A 23 25.61 2.85 9.23
CA LYS A 23 25.04 1.55 8.85
C LYS A 23 24.47 1.54 7.43
N LEU A 24 24.36 2.70 6.78
CA LEU A 24 23.83 2.88 5.43
C LEU A 24 24.50 4.09 4.78
N ASN A 25 24.89 4.00 3.53
CA ASN A 25 25.38 5.14 2.74
C ASN A 25 24.25 5.77 1.94
N ILE A 26 24.35 7.07 1.66
CA ILE A 26 23.30 7.81 0.96
C ILE A 26 23.10 7.31 -0.48
N GLU A 27 24.16 6.81 -1.12
CA GLU A 27 24.14 6.24 -2.47
C GLU A 27 23.41 4.88 -2.52
N GLU A 28 23.19 4.24 -1.37
CA GLU A 28 22.48 2.95 -1.26
C GLU A 28 20.96 3.14 -1.10
N ILE A 29 20.47 4.39 -0.98
CA ILE A 29 19.04 4.68 -0.84
C ILE A 29 18.33 4.43 -2.18
N ASN A 30 17.37 3.51 -2.17
CA ASN A 30 16.49 3.20 -3.29
C ASN A 30 15.10 2.78 -2.77
N GLU A 31 14.20 2.34 -3.66
CA GLU A 31 12.84 1.90 -3.29
C GLU A 31 12.83 0.76 -2.26
N ASN A 32 13.77 -0.19 -2.34
CA ASN A 32 13.86 -1.26 -1.34
C ASN A 32 14.30 -0.70 0.02
N THR A 33 15.22 0.25 0.04
CA THR A 33 15.62 0.92 1.28
C THR A 33 14.44 1.62 1.94
N ILE A 34 13.56 2.28 1.17
CA ILE A 34 12.32 2.87 1.70
C ILE A 34 11.41 1.76 2.23
N ARG A 35 11.11 0.74 1.40
CA ARG A 35 10.24 -0.39 1.75
C ARG A 35 10.66 -1.08 3.04
N ASP A 36 11.95 -1.32 3.21
CA ASP A 36 12.52 -2.02 4.36
C ASP A 36 12.46 -1.18 5.65
N ASN A 37 12.11 0.11 5.56
CA ASN A 37 11.90 1.02 6.69
C ASN A 37 10.43 1.40 6.91
N LEU A 38 9.49 0.91 6.08
CA LEU A 38 8.06 1.07 6.32
C LEU A 38 7.59 0.16 7.46
N TYR A 39 6.41 0.45 8.03
CA TYR A 39 5.81 -0.43 9.04
C TYR A 39 5.49 -1.81 8.45
N THR A 40 5.28 -1.88 7.13
CA THR A 40 4.95 -3.09 6.37
C THR A 40 6.15 -3.81 5.76
N HIS A 41 7.39 -3.52 6.17
CA HIS A 41 8.62 -4.07 5.57
C HIS A 41 8.68 -5.61 5.44
N ASN A 42 7.94 -6.33 6.29
CA ASN A 42 7.88 -7.80 6.29
C ASN A 42 6.64 -8.36 5.58
N LEU A 43 5.85 -7.51 4.95
CA LEU A 43 4.62 -7.86 4.22
C LEU A 43 4.77 -7.52 2.74
N PRO A 44 4.15 -8.31 1.84
CA PRO A 44 4.03 -7.91 0.45
C PRO A 44 3.09 -6.71 0.30
N ASP A 45 3.26 -5.97 -0.79
CA ASP A 45 2.28 -4.97 -1.20
C ASP A 45 0.91 -5.62 -1.45
N PRO A 46 -0.21 -4.95 -1.10
CA PRO A 46 -1.52 -5.52 -1.27
C PRO A 46 -1.88 -5.64 -2.75
N ASP A 47 -2.47 -6.76 -3.11
CA ASP A 47 -2.90 -7.01 -4.48
C ASP A 47 -4.23 -6.33 -4.82
N LEU A 48 -5.10 -6.24 -3.82
CA LEU A 48 -6.47 -5.72 -3.92
C LEU A 48 -6.76 -4.86 -2.69
N LEU A 49 -7.22 -3.63 -2.92
CA LEU A 49 -7.75 -2.74 -1.89
C LEU A 49 -9.25 -2.61 -2.08
N ILE A 50 -10.00 -3.03 -1.06
CA ILE A 50 -11.46 -2.94 -0.99
C ILE A 50 -11.84 -1.68 -0.20
N ARG A 51 -12.73 -0.86 -0.78
CA ARG A 51 -13.29 0.32 -0.11
C ARG A 51 -14.81 0.32 -0.14
N THR A 52 -15.42 0.35 1.04
CA THR A 52 -16.88 0.37 1.24
C THR A 52 -17.44 1.79 1.22
N ALA A 53 -18.76 1.91 1.27
CA ALA A 53 -19.54 3.15 1.34
C ALA A 53 -19.41 4.11 0.13
N GLY A 54 -18.94 3.61 -1.03
CA GLY A 54 -18.96 4.31 -2.30
C GLY A 54 -17.90 5.41 -2.47
N GLU A 55 -17.04 5.61 -1.48
CA GLU A 55 -16.10 6.72 -1.48
C GLU A 55 -14.89 6.46 -2.37
N MET A 56 -14.76 7.20 -3.47
CA MET A 56 -13.66 7.07 -4.45
C MET A 56 -12.42 7.85 -4.03
N ARG A 57 -11.79 7.44 -2.93
CA ARG A 57 -10.54 8.02 -2.43
C ARG A 57 -9.72 6.96 -1.72
N ILE A 58 -8.45 7.25 -1.41
CA ILE A 58 -7.62 6.36 -0.58
C ILE A 58 -7.57 6.84 0.87
N SER A 59 -7.74 8.14 1.10
CA SER A 59 -7.74 8.73 2.45
C SER A 59 -6.48 8.43 3.26
N ASN A 60 -5.29 8.58 2.65
CA ASN A 60 -4.00 8.40 3.33
C ASN A 60 -3.72 6.96 3.81
N PHE A 61 -4.36 5.95 3.20
CA PHE A 61 -4.16 4.54 3.50
C PHE A 61 -3.10 3.90 2.58
N MET A 62 -2.03 3.34 3.13
CA MET A 62 -1.00 2.54 2.43
C MET A 62 -0.44 3.19 1.15
N ILE A 63 -0.17 4.49 1.19
CA ILE A 63 0.10 5.32 0.00
C ILE A 63 1.33 4.90 -0.81
N TRP A 64 2.30 4.23 -0.20
CA TRP A 64 3.48 3.69 -0.89
C TRP A 64 3.19 2.30 -1.44
N GLN A 65 2.56 1.47 -0.62
CA GLN A 65 2.33 0.07 -0.91
C GLN A 65 1.29 -0.13 -2.02
N ILE A 66 0.34 0.81 -2.19
CA ILE A 66 -0.78 0.61 -3.11
C ILE A 66 -0.55 1.06 -4.56
N VAL A 67 0.68 1.40 -4.94
CA VAL A 67 0.99 2.00 -6.27
C VAL A 67 0.51 1.13 -7.44
N TYR A 68 0.56 -0.20 -7.28
CA TYR A 68 0.11 -1.17 -8.28
C TYR A 68 -1.09 -2.01 -7.83
N THR A 69 -1.75 -1.61 -6.75
CA THR A 69 -2.90 -2.32 -6.18
C THR A 69 -4.17 -2.06 -6.97
N GLU A 70 -4.94 -3.11 -7.23
CA GLU A 70 -6.27 -2.95 -7.82
C GLU A 70 -7.24 -2.38 -6.79
N LEU A 71 -8.02 -1.38 -7.19
CA LEU A 71 -9.03 -0.78 -6.34
C LEU A 71 -10.40 -1.37 -6.67
N TRP A 72 -11.09 -1.90 -5.66
CA TRP A 72 -12.48 -2.29 -5.75
C TRP A 72 -13.29 -1.47 -4.76
N VAL A 73 -14.23 -0.67 -5.26
CA VAL A 73 -15.06 0.23 -4.45
C VAL A 73 -16.52 -0.19 -4.57
N THR A 74 -17.21 -0.28 -3.44
CA THR A 74 -18.62 -0.69 -3.37
C THR A 74 -19.46 0.33 -2.60
N PRO A 75 -20.72 0.58 -2.99
CA PRO A 75 -21.64 1.41 -2.20
C PRO A 75 -22.08 0.74 -0.88
N VAL A 76 -21.88 -0.58 -0.72
CA VAL A 76 -22.21 -1.33 0.51
C VAL A 76 -21.52 -0.69 1.71
N LEU A 77 -22.26 -0.40 2.78
CA LEU A 77 -21.71 0.17 4.01
C LEU A 77 -20.96 -0.92 4.79
N TRP A 78 -19.94 -0.53 5.57
CA TRP A 78 -19.13 -1.51 6.32
C TRP A 78 -19.94 -2.46 7.23
N PRO A 79 -20.98 -2.00 7.97
CA PRO A 79 -21.81 -2.90 8.78
C PRO A 79 -22.59 -3.94 7.97
N ASP A 80 -22.85 -3.65 6.69
CA ASP A 80 -23.61 -4.51 5.78
C ASP A 80 -22.68 -5.33 4.86
N PHE A 81 -21.35 -5.15 4.96
CA PHE A 81 -20.39 -5.84 4.13
C PHE A 81 -20.15 -7.26 4.66
N ASP A 82 -20.41 -8.27 3.83
CA ASP A 82 -20.35 -9.67 4.21
C ASP A 82 -19.37 -10.51 3.37
N LYS A 83 -19.42 -11.84 3.57
CA LYS A 83 -18.58 -12.80 2.86
C LYS A 83 -18.85 -12.82 1.35
N ASP A 84 -20.09 -12.62 0.94
CA ASP A 84 -20.47 -12.66 -0.47
C ASP A 84 -19.93 -11.41 -1.20
N ASN A 85 -19.93 -10.26 -0.54
CA ASN A 85 -19.27 -9.06 -1.05
C ASN A 85 -17.75 -9.24 -1.19
N LEU A 86 -17.09 -9.89 -0.22
CA LEU A 86 -15.66 -10.20 -0.31
C LEU A 86 -15.36 -11.14 -1.49
N LEU A 87 -16.17 -12.19 -1.67
CA LEU A 87 -16.04 -13.11 -2.79
C LEU A 87 -16.23 -12.38 -4.13
N GLU A 88 -17.22 -11.50 -4.22
CA GLU A 88 -17.44 -10.66 -5.40
C GLU A 88 -16.20 -9.80 -5.73
N ALA A 89 -15.61 -9.15 -4.72
CA ALA A 89 -14.42 -8.34 -4.90
C ALA A 89 -13.23 -9.18 -5.44
N ILE A 90 -13.02 -10.38 -4.90
CA ILE A 90 -11.97 -11.31 -5.35
C ILE A 90 -12.23 -11.80 -6.77
N ILE A 91 -13.47 -12.17 -7.11
CA ILE A 91 -13.83 -12.61 -8.47
C ILE A 91 -13.60 -11.48 -9.48
N ASN A 92 -13.96 -10.24 -9.13
CA ASN A 92 -13.71 -9.07 -9.97
C ASN A 92 -12.21 -8.83 -10.16
N PHE A 93 -11.44 -8.95 -9.07
CA PHE A 93 -9.99 -8.84 -9.11
C PHE A 93 -9.34 -9.86 -10.04
N GLN A 94 -9.73 -11.14 -9.95
CA GLN A 94 -9.19 -12.23 -10.79
C GLN A 94 -9.45 -12.04 -12.30
N LYS A 95 -10.48 -11.28 -12.68
CA LYS A 95 -10.79 -10.98 -14.09
C LYS A 95 -9.91 -9.88 -14.68
N ARG A 96 -9.18 -9.12 -13.85
CA ARG A 96 -8.36 -8.01 -14.34
C ARG A 96 -7.03 -8.50 -14.88
N VAL A 97 -6.67 -8.00 -16.05
CA VAL A 97 -5.33 -8.18 -16.62
C VAL A 97 -4.45 -7.05 -16.09
N ARG A 98 -3.59 -7.38 -15.13
CA ARG A 98 -2.64 -6.41 -14.58
C ARG A 98 -1.63 -5.97 -15.62
N LYS A 99 -1.61 -4.68 -15.89
CA LYS A 99 -0.56 -4.04 -16.69
C LYS A 99 0.35 -3.31 -15.71
N TYR A 100 1.46 -3.93 -15.32
CA TYR A 100 2.43 -3.38 -14.37
C TYR A 100 3.21 -2.15 -14.88
N GLY A 101 2.64 -1.37 -15.82
CA GLY A 101 3.40 -0.40 -16.60
C GLY A 101 4.52 -1.12 -17.34
N GLY A 102 4.22 -1.66 -18.54
CA GLY A 102 5.26 -2.29 -19.34
C GLY A 102 6.48 -1.37 -19.45
N LYS A 103 7.66 -1.88 -19.08
CA LYS A 103 8.93 -1.18 -19.32
C LYS A 103 8.94 -0.70 -20.77
N ILE A 104 9.02 0.61 -20.96
CA ILE A 104 9.76 1.19 -22.09
C ILE A 104 11.18 1.38 -21.58
#